data_AF-A0AA86JP85-F1
#
_entry.id   AF-A0AA86JP85-F1
#
_cell.length_a   1.000
_cell.length_b   1.000
_cell.length_c   1.000
_cell.angle_alpha   90.00
_cell.angle_beta   90.00
_cell.angle_gamma   90.00
#
_symmetry.space_group_name_H-M   'P 1'
#
loop_
_entity.id
_entity.type
_entity.pdbx_description
1 polymer ?
#
loop_
_entity_poly.entity_id
_entity_poly.type
_entity_poly.pdbx_seq_one_letter_code
_entity_poly.pdbx_strand_id
1 'polypeptide(L)'
;MFKEKGLKIRVDHRSYERQDVNRVPTIHEGYGARLRAKNGKECDRIEINRYITNINEKIKGYENDIKLKNEMIELNRDMDVKMKSGREEISLERPKSSYKTTDSGI
;
A
#
# COMPACT_ATOMS: atom_id res chain seq x y z
N MET A 1 30.90 -19.13 -1.98
CA MET A 1 29.85 -18.36 -1.24
C MET A 1 29.64 -17.02 -1.93
N PHE A 2 28.42 -16.48 -2.07
CA PHE A 2 27.95 -15.36 -2.97
C PHE A 2 28.96 -14.33 -3.55
N LYS A 3 30.02 -13.94 -2.84
CA LYS A 3 31.16 -13.16 -3.33
C LYS A 3 31.90 -13.78 -4.54
N GLU A 4 32.07 -15.10 -4.59
CA GLU A 4 32.77 -15.80 -5.70
C GLU A 4 32.01 -15.70 -7.04
N LYS A 5 30.71 -15.40 -7.00
CA LYS A 5 29.85 -15.23 -8.19
C LYS A 5 29.61 -13.76 -8.54
N GLY A 6 30.34 -12.81 -7.94
CA GLY A 6 30.18 -11.36 -8.21
C GLY A 6 28.86 -10.76 -7.74
N LEU A 7 28.03 -11.51 -7.01
CA LEU A 7 26.74 -11.04 -6.51
C LEU A 7 26.96 -10.26 -5.21
N LYS A 8 26.61 -8.97 -5.21
CA LYS A 8 26.58 -8.12 -3.99
C LYS A 8 25.46 -8.48 -3.02
N ILE A 9 24.66 -9.51 -3.32
CA ILE A 9 23.51 -9.91 -2.51
C ILE A 9 23.99 -10.62 -1.25
N ARG A 10 23.67 -10.04 -0.10
CA ARG A 10 23.87 -10.64 1.23
C ARG A 10 22.51 -10.99 1.81
N VAL A 11 22.36 -12.23 2.29
CA VAL A 11 21.17 -12.66 3.02
C VAL A 11 21.16 -11.95 4.37
N ASP A 12 20.05 -11.27 4.68
CA ASP A 12 19.82 -10.74 6.02
C ASP A 12 19.51 -11.91 6.98
N HIS A 13 20.21 -11.92 8.11
CA HIS A 13 20.12 -12.95 9.13
C HIS A 13 19.06 -12.65 10.19
N ARG A 14 18.53 -11.42 10.20
CA ARG A 14 17.41 -11.03 11.04
C ARG A 14 16.15 -11.78 10.59
N SER A 15 15.25 -12.09 11.52
CA SER A 15 13.92 -12.59 11.18
C SER A 15 13.13 -11.54 10.37
N TYR A 16 12.08 -11.96 9.65
CA TYR A 16 11.22 -11.00 8.94
C TYR A 16 10.62 -9.95 9.87
N GLU A 17 10.24 -10.34 11.08
CA GLU A 17 9.80 -9.42 12.13
C GLU A 17 10.85 -8.34 12.45
N ARG A 18 12.13 -8.71 12.63
CA ARG A 18 13.23 -7.76 12.89
C ARG A 18 13.67 -6.93 11.69
N GLN A 19 13.13 -7.24 10.51
CA GLN A 19 13.31 -6.46 9.29
C GLN A 19 12.09 -5.56 9.02
N ASP A 20 11.06 -5.62 9.88
CA ASP A 20 9.75 -4.99 9.66
C ASP A 20 9.11 -5.43 8.32
N VAL A 21 9.33 -6.69 7.94
CA VAL A 21 8.75 -7.31 6.75
C VAL A 21 7.55 -8.14 7.18
N ASN A 22 6.36 -7.72 6.76
CA ASN A 22 5.11 -8.42 7.03
C ASN A 22 4.96 -9.62 6.09
N ARG A 23 5.67 -10.71 6.40
CA ARG A 23 5.69 -11.93 5.60
C ARG A 23 5.77 -13.16 6.47
N VAL A 24 4.94 -14.15 6.16
CA VAL A 24 4.99 -15.48 6.79
C VAL A 24 6.13 -16.30 6.17
N PRO A 25 7.06 -16.85 6.97
CA PRO A 25 8.17 -17.66 6.48
C PRO A 25 7.70 -19.05 6.01
N THR A 26 8.38 -19.60 5.01
CA THR A 26 8.14 -20.96 4.54
C THR A 26 9.00 -21.99 5.27
N ILE A 27 8.57 -23.25 5.21
CA ILE A 27 9.29 -24.39 5.80
C ILE A 27 10.26 -24.95 4.76
N HIS A 28 11.44 -25.40 5.19
CA HIS A 28 12.34 -26.14 4.31
C HIS A 28 11.72 -27.50 3.92
N GLU A 29 11.47 -27.67 2.63
CA GLU A 29 10.74 -28.83 2.09
C GLU A 29 11.62 -30.09 2.03
N GLY A 30 12.88 -29.92 1.63
CA GLY A 30 13.79 -31.01 1.29
C GLY A 30 13.59 -31.56 -0.13
N TYR A 31 14.63 -32.19 -0.68
CA TYR A 31 14.63 -32.72 -2.05
C TYR A 31 13.56 -33.82 -2.26
N GLY A 32 13.41 -34.72 -1.29
CA GLY A 32 12.44 -35.82 -1.37
C GLY A 32 10.99 -35.35 -1.44
N ALA A 33 10.62 -34.32 -0.67
CA ALA A 33 9.29 -33.71 -0.71
C ALA A 33 8.99 -33.12 -2.10
N ARG A 34 9.94 -32.39 -2.68
CA ARG A 34 9.82 -31.83 -4.03
C ARG A 34 9.68 -32.90 -5.10
N LEU A 35 10.47 -33.96 -5.02
CA LEU A 35 10.40 -35.06 -5.98
C LEU A 35 9.07 -35.81 -5.89
N ARG A 36 8.57 -36.05 -4.66
CA ARG A 36 7.25 -36.66 -4.44
C ARG A 36 6.12 -35.82 -5.04
N ALA A 37 6.11 -34.52 -4.75
CA ALA A 37 5.13 -33.59 -5.31
C ALA A 37 5.21 -33.51 -6.84
N LYS A 38 6.42 -33.50 -7.42
CA LYS A 38 6.62 -33.54 -8.88
C LYS A 38 6.04 -34.81 -9.51
N ASN A 39 6.12 -35.92 -8.80
CA ASN A 39 5.54 -37.21 -9.21
C ASN A 39 4.03 -37.30 -8.89
N GLY A 40 3.37 -36.19 -8.59
CA GLY A 40 1.92 -36.12 -8.33
C GLY A 40 1.49 -36.66 -6.98
N LYS A 41 2.40 -36.92 -6.04
CA LYS A 41 2.08 -37.37 -4.69
C LYS A 41 1.99 -36.19 -3.73
N GLU A 42 0.95 -36.17 -2.91
CA GLU A 42 0.75 -35.15 -1.89
C GLU A 42 1.91 -35.09 -0.89
N CYS A 43 2.15 -33.87 -0.40
CA CYS A 43 3.19 -33.59 0.57
C CYS A 43 2.83 -32.36 1.39
N ASP A 44 2.50 -32.59 2.66
CA ASP A 44 2.05 -31.57 3.61
C ASP A 44 2.95 -30.33 3.61
N ARG A 45 4.28 -30.51 3.57
CA ARG A 45 5.24 -29.39 3.58
C ARG A 45 5.11 -28.50 2.33
N ILE A 46 4.89 -29.10 1.16
CA ILE A 46 4.71 -28.36 -0.09
C ILE A 46 3.37 -27.62 -0.06
N GLU A 47 2.32 -28.27 0.43
CA GLU A 47 0.98 -27.69 0.52
C GLU A 47 0.92 -26.53 1.51
N ILE A 48 1.53 -26.69 2.69
CA ILE A 48 1.71 -25.61 3.67
C ILE A 48 2.44 -24.43 3.03
N ASN A 49 3.52 -24.66 2.28
CA ASN A 49 4.26 -23.58 1.62
C ASN A 49 3.46 -22.91 0.49
N ARG A 50 2.63 -23.65 -0.25
CA ARG A 50 1.69 -23.07 -1.22
C ARG A 50 0.68 -22.16 -0.53
N TYR A 51 0.13 -22.62 0.60
CA TYR A 51 -0.81 -21.84 1.39
C TYR A 51 -0.16 -20.56 1.96
N ILE A 52 1.04 -20.68 2.53
CA ILE A 52 1.84 -19.54 3.02
C ILE A 52 2.12 -18.53 1.89
N THR A 53 2.41 -19.02 0.68
CA THR A 53 2.64 -18.15 -0.49
C THR A 53 1.38 -17.37 -0.84
N ASN A 54 0.21 -18.02 -0.87
CA ASN A 54 -1.06 -17.34 -1.13
C ASN A 54 -1.39 -16.29 -0.07
N ILE A 55 -1.13 -16.57 1.20
CA ILE A 55 -1.30 -15.59 2.28
C ILE A 55 -0.39 -14.38 2.06
N ASN A 56 0.88 -14.61 1.74
CA ASN A 56 1.84 -13.52 1.50
C ASN A 56 1.45 -12.64 0.30
N GLU A 57 0.86 -13.22 -0.75
CA GLU A 57 0.31 -12.47 -1.87
C GLU A 57 -0.86 -11.57 -1.45
N LYS A 58 -1.76 -12.08 -0.61
CA LYS A 58 -2.87 -11.29 -0.06
C LYS A 58 -2.40 -10.16 0.83
N ILE A 59 -1.44 -10.42 1.72
CA ILE A 59 -0.82 -9.39 2.58
C ILE A 59 -0.29 -8.24 1.72
N LYS A 60 0.50 -8.57 0.69
CA LYS A 60 1.04 -7.57 -0.24
C LYS A 60 -0.06 -6.80 -0.97
N GLY A 61 -1.16 -7.46 -1.35
CA GLY A 61 -2.33 -6.82 -1.93
C GLY A 61 -2.93 -5.77 -1.00
N TYR A 62 -3.20 -6.15 0.25
CA TYR A 62 -3.77 -5.23 1.24
C TYR A 62 -2.85 -4.05 1.58
N GLU A 63 -1.55 -4.27 1.64
CA GLU A 63 -0.57 -3.18 1.85
C GLU A 63 -0.60 -2.17 0.71
N ASN A 64 -0.71 -2.63 -0.54
CA ASN A 64 -0.87 -1.74 -1.69
C ASN A 64 -2.21 -0.98 -1.63
N ASP A 65 -3.30 -1.65 -1.27
CA ASP A 65 -4.61 -1.02 -1.14
C ASP A 65 -4.62 0.08 -0.08
N ILE A 66 -3.99 -0.17 1.07
CA ILE A 66 -3.83 0.83 2.14
C ILE A 66 -3.00 2.01 1.63
N LYS A 67 -1.88 1.74 0.96
CA LYS A 67 -1.03 2.78 0.39
C LYS A 67 -1.80 3.66 -0.60
N LEU A 68 -2.52 3.05 -1.54
CA LEU A 68 -3.33 3.77 -2.52
C LEU A 68 -4.41 4.60 -1.85
N LYS A 69 -5.11 4.05 -0.84
CA LYS A 69 -6.11 4.81 -0.07
C LYS A 69 -5.51 6.02 0.62
N ASN A 70 -4.33 5.88 1.23
CA ASN A 70 -3.65 7.00 1.88
C ASN A 70 -3.26 8.08 0.86
N GLU A 71 -2.74 7.70 -0.31
CA GLU A 71 -2.44 8.64 -1.40
C GLU A 71 -3.71 9.38 -1.86
N MET A 72 -4.84 8.68 -1.99
CA MET A 72 -6.13 9.30 -2.35
C MET A 72 -6.65 10.26 -1.28
N ILE A 73 -6.45 9.94 0.00
CA ILE A 73 -6.83 10.83 1.11
C ILE A 73 -6.05 12.15 1.06
N GLU A 74 -4.73 12.08 0.84
CA GLU A 74 -3.91 13.29 0.73
C GLU A 74 -4.29 14.12 -0.51
N LEU A 75 -4.55 13.49 -1.65
CA LEU A 75 -5.05 14.20 -2.84
C LEU A 75 -6.39 14.91 -2.58
N ASN A 76 -7.31 14.25 -1.88
CA ASN A 76 -8.59 14.86 -1.50
C ASN A 76 -8.40 16.07 -0.59
N ARG A 77 -7.49 15.97 0.39
CA ARG A 77 -7.14 17.07 1.29
C ARG A 77 -6.59 18.27 0.52
N ASP A 78 -5.69 18.04 -0.44
CA ASP A 78 -5.12 19.09 -1.27
C ASP A 78 -6.17 19.77 -2.15
N MET A 79 -7.12 19.00 -2.70
CA MET A 79 -8.24 19.56 -3.45
C MET A 79 -9.13 20.44 -2.56
N ASP A 80 -9.45 20.02 -1.34
CA ASP A 80 -10.25 20.81 -0.40
C ASP A 80 -9.59 22.14 -0.07
N VAL A 81 -8.26 22.17 0.10
CA VAL A 81 -7.51 23.41 0.34
C VAL A 81 -7.59 24.34 -0.87
N LYS A 82 -7.36 23.83 -2.08
CA LYS A 82 -7.44 24.62 -3.32
C LYS A 82 -8.85 25.17 -3.58
N MET A 83 -9.89 24.39 -3.27
CA MET A 83 -11.27 24.85 -3.40
C MET A 83 -11.60 25.98 -2.41
N LYS A 84 -11.04 25.97 -1.20
CA LYS A 84 -11.23 27.04 -0.21
C LYS A 84 -10.51 28.32 -0.61
N SER A 85 -9.25 28.23 -1.03
CA SER A 85 -8.49 29.41 -1.47
C SER A 85 -9.11 30.04 -2.72
N GLY A 86 -9.54 29.24 -3.70
CA GLY A 86 -10.21 29.75 -4.90
C GLY A 86 -11.56 30.41 -4.60
N ARG A 87 -12.32 29.94 -3.59
CA ARG A 87 -13.56 30.60 -3.16
C ARG A 87 -13.30 31.96 -2.51
N GLU A 88 -12.25 32.06 -1.69
CA GLU A 88 -11.86 33.33 -1.05
C GLU A 88 -11.42 34.37 -2.09
N GLU A 89 -10.63 33.99 -3.09
CA GLU A 89 -10.23 34.87 -4.19
C GLU A 89 -11.43 35.39 -4.99
N ILE A 90 -12.35 34.50 -5.41
CA ILE A 90 -13.58 34.88 -6.13
C ILE A 90 -14.45 35.83 -5.29
N SER A 91 -14.48 35.66 -3.97
CA SER A 91 -15.29 36.49 -3.07
C SER A 91 -14.74 37.91 -2.89
N LEU A 92 -13.43 38.12 -3.08
CA LEU A 92 -12.79 39.43 -3.03
C LEU A 92 -12.94 40.22 -4.33
N GLU A 93 -13.09 39.53 -5.47
CA GLU A 93 -13.27 40.16 -6.79
C GLU A 93 -14.73 40.59 -7.07
N ARG A 94 -15.71 40.08 -6.32
CA ARG A 94 -17.12 40.48 -6.51
C ARG A 94 -17.31 41.94 -6.08
N PRO A 95 -17.76 42.84 -6.98
CA PRO A 95 -18.00 44.23 -6.61
C PRO A 95 -19.04 44.30 -5.50
N LYS A 96 -18.73 45.01 -4.40
CA LYS A 96 -19.69 45.23 -3.31
C LYS A 96 -20.90 45.96 -3.87
N SER A 97 -22.03 45.26 -3.88
CA SER A 97 -23.30 45.77 -4.38
C SER A 97 -23.71 47.02 -3.58
N SER A 98 -23.82 48.16 -4.25
CA SER A 98 -24.05 49.48 -3.66
C SER A 98 -25.52 49.90 -3.66
N TYR A 99 -26.46 48.96 -3.57
CA TYR A 99 -27.88 49.32 -3.51
C TYR A 99 -28.16 50.10 -2.21
N LYS A 100 -28.40 51.40 -2.36
CA LYS A 100 -28.97 52.24 -1.31
C LYS A 100 -30.42 51.80 -1.12
N THR A 101 -30.74 51.31 0.07
CA THR A 101 -32.13 51.13 0.49
C THR A 101 -32.76 52.51 0.58
N THR A 102 -33.65 52.84 -0.35
CA THR A 102 -34.54 53.99 -0.17
C THR A 102 -35.55 53.59 0.88
N ASP A 103 -35.50 54.30 2.01
CA ASP A 103 -36.46 54.18 3.09
C ASP A 103 -37.82 54.68 2.56
N SER A 104 -38.67 53.73 2.15
CA SER A 104 -40.03 54.00 1.70
C SER A 104 -40.88 54.27 2.94
N GLY A 105 -40.79 55.50 3.47
CA GLY A 105 -41.65 55.98 4.54
C GLY A 105 -43.12 55.92 4.13
N ILE A 106 -43.91 55.23 4.95
CA ILE A 106 -45.37 55.33 5.04
C ILE A 106 -45.67 56.21 6.25
#